data_AF-A0A835NB58-F1
#
_entry.id   AF-A0A835NB58-F1
#
_cell.length_a   1.000
_cell.length_b   1.000
_cell.length_c   1.000
_cell.angle_alpha   90.00
_cell.angle_beta   90.00
_cell.angle_gamma   90.00
#
_symmetry.space_group_name_H-M   'P 1'
#
loop_
_entity.id
_entity.type
_entity.pdbx_description
1 polymer ?
#
loop_
_entity_poly.entity_id
_entity_poly.type
_entity_poly.pdbx_seq_one_letter_code
_entity_poly.pdbx_strand_id
1 'polypeptide(L)'
;MPPTELQNRNPEIEEPSPKIPILQQNNTPSSLLRVKRLFENVVLPSRGLLFSTCYVLSNASVAKVLARGKTLIPIDLSIAILEGTYARIAPR
;
A
#
# COMPACT_ATOMS: atom_id res chain seq x y z
N MET A 1 -73.35 -8.53 12.91
CA MET A 1 -72.15 -7.68 13.02
C MET A 1 -71.53 -7.93 14.39
N PRO A 2 -70.20 -8.10 14.56
CA PRO A 2 -69.10 -8.25 13.59
C PRO A 2 -68.47 -9.67 13.61
N PRO A 3 -67.49 -9.96 12.73
CA PRO A 3 -66.81 -11.26 12.61
C PRO A 3 -65.52 -11.30 13.45
N THR A 4 -64.95 -12.48 13.69
CA THR A 4 -63.54 -12.59 14.10
C THR A 4 -62.86 -13.57 13.17
N GLU A 5 -62.03 -13.00 12.29
CA GLU A 5 -61.21 -13.66 11.29
C GLU A 5 -60.24 -14.67 11.92
N LEU A 6 -60.15 -15.84 11.27
CA LEU A 6 -59.07 -16.79 11.44
C LEU A 6 -57.77 -16.14 10.91
N GLN A 7 -56.87 -15.78 11.82
CA GLN A 7 -55.52 -15.30 11.48
C GLN A 7 -54.75 -16.38 10.71
N ASN A 8 -54.33 -15.98 9.50
CA ASN A 8 -53.36 -16.66 8.65
C ASN A 8 -52.14 -17.16 9.45
N ARG A 9 -51.87 -18.46 9.37
CA ARG A 9 -50.56 -19.02 9.76
C ARG A 9 -49.57 -18.75 8.63
N ASN A 10 -48.68 -17.80 8.82
CA ASN A 10 -47.43 -17.73 8.05
C ASN A 10 -46.42 -18.70 8.68
N PRO A 11 -45.85 -19.66 7.94
CA PRO A 11 -44.63 -20.31 8.39
C PRO A 11 -43.47 -19.36 8.08
N GLU A 12 -42.86 -18.83 9.14
CA GLU A 12 -41.60 -18.10 9.11
C GLU A 12 -40.53 -19.02 8.50
N ILE A 13 -40.14 -18.74 7.26
CA ILE A 13 -39.04 -19.42 6.59
C ILE A 13 -37.76 -18.78 7.17
N GLU A 14 -37.18 -19.43 8.18
CA GLU A 14 -35.82 -19.15 8.63
C GLU A 14 -34.85 -19.45 7.48
N GLU A 15 -34.38 -18.39 6.84
CA GLU A 15 -33.35 -18.45 5.81
C GLU A 15 -32.03 -18.89 6.47
N PRO A 16 -31.36 -19.97 5.98
CA PRO A 16 -30.11 -20.41 6.58
C PRO A 16 -29.04 -19.33 6.39
N SER A 17 -28.51 -18.85 7.52
CA SER A 17 -27.50 -17.79 7.56
C SER A 17 -26.35 -18.10 6.59
N PRO A 18 -25.91 -17.14 5.75
CA PRO A 18 -24.77 -17.37 4.88
C PRO A 18 -23.55 -17.68 5.73
N LYS A 19 -23.01 -18.91 5.60
CA LYS A 19 -21.68 -19.25 6.12
C LYS A 19 -20.69 -18.29 5.49
N ILE A 20 -20.29 -17.29 6.26
CA ILE A 20 -19.21 -16.36 5.92
C ILE A 20 -18.02 -17.23 5.53
N PRO A 21 -17.53 -17.17 4.29
CA PRO A 21 -16.28 -17.83 3.94
C PRO A 21 -15.22 -17.25 4.86
N ILE A 22 -14.54 -18.11 5.62
CA ILE A 22 -13.31 -17.76 6.30
C ILE A 22 -12.43 -17.13 5.23
N LEU A 23 -12.23 -15.81 5.32
CA LEU A 23 -11.23 -15.12 4.53
C LEU A 23 -9.92 -15.76 4.97
N GLN A 24 -9.46 -16.76 4.23
CA GLN A 24 -8.10 -17.23 4.32
C GLN A 24 -7.28 -15.97 4.13
N GLN A 25 -6.65 -15.54 5.22
CA GLN A 25 -5.77 -14.39 5.27
C GLN A 25 -4.49 -14.82 4.54
N ASN A 26 -4.62 -15.04 3.24
CA ASN A 26 -3.56 -15.38 2.33
C ASN A 26 -2.75 -14.10 2.19
N ASN A 27 -1.72 -13.99 3.03
CA ASN A 27 -0.57 -13.08 2.97
C ASN A 27 -0.57 -12.21 1.71
N THR A 28 -1.36 -11.13 1.74
CA THR A 28 -1.35 -10.13 0.68
C THR A 28 0.07 -9.55 0.64
N PRO A 29 0.66 -9.29 -0.55
CA PRO A 29 2.00 -8.72 -0.61
C PRO A 29 1.95 -7.38 0.10
N SER A 30 2.52 -7.38 1.30
CA SER A 30 2.35 -6.35 2.31
C SER A 30 3.18 -5.13 1.91
N SER A 31 2.60 -4.30 1.03
CA SER A 31 3.20 -3.15 0.33
C SER A 31 4.44 -3.46 -0.52
N LEU A 32 4.40 -3.07 -1.80
CA LEU A 32 5.50 -3.30 -2.77
C LEU A 32 6.82 -2.59 -2.37
N LEU A 33 6.70 -1.46 -1.67
CA LEU A 33 7.82 -0.65 -1.20
C LEU A 33 7.48 -0.12 0.19
N ARG A 34 8.36 -0.40 1.17
CA ARG A 34 8.31 0.19 2.51
C ARG A 34 9.47 1.15 2.67
N VAL A 35 9.19 2.28 3.31
CA VAL A 35 10.14 3.38 3.44
C VAL A 35 10.23 3.80 4.91
N LYS A 36 11.45 3.79 5.45
CA LYS A 36 11.77 4.30 6.78
C LYS A 36 12.56 5.60 6.64
N ARG A 37 12.02 6.67 7.23
CA ARG A 37 12.76 7.93 7.41
C ARG A 37 13.78 7.75 8.53
N LEU A 38 15.03 8.11 8.27
CA LEU A 38 16.08 8.09 9.29
C LEU A 38 16.21 9.43 10.00
N PHE A 39 15.80 10.52 9.34
CA PHE A 39 15.80 11.88 9.85
C PHE A 39 14.46 12.58 9.58
N GLU A 40 14.19 13.67 10.29
CA GLU A 40 12.91 14.37 10.26
C GLU A 40 12.66 15.14 8.95
N ASN A 41 13.73 15.71 8.37
CA ASN A 41 13.66 16.55 7.16
C ASN A 41 13.70 15.77 5.83
N VAL A 42 13.46 14.46 5.85
CA VAL A 42 13.60 13.59 4.69
C VAL A 42 12.31 13.55 3.85
N VAL A 43 12.45 13.79 2.55
CA VAL A 43 11.34 13.73 1.58
C VAL A 43 11.07 12.28 1.18
N LEU A 44 9.80 11.87 1.20
CA LEU A 44 9.42 10.52 0.78
C LEU A 44 9.48 10.37 -0.75
N PRO A 45 9.90 9.20 -1.25
CA PRO A 45 9.87 8.91 -2.69
C PRO A 45 8.45 8.99 -3.24
N SER A 46 8.26 9.71 -4.34
CA SER A 46 6.97 9.90 -5.00
C SER A 46 7.00 9.40 -6.44
N ARG A 47 5.85 8.96 -6.96
CA ARG A 47 5.73 8.64 -8.39
C ARG A 47 5.47 9.92 -9.16
N GLY A 48 6.23 10.16 -10.22
CA GLY A 48 6.05 11.35 -11.07
C GLY A 48 4.79 11.31 -11.94
N LEU A 49 4.37 10.10 -12.35
CA LEU A 49 3.14 9.85 -13.10
C LEU A 49 2.42 8.62 -12.51
N LEU A 50 1.11 8.52 -12.75
CA LEU A 50 0.27 7.42 -12.26
C LEU A 50 0.78 6.05 -12.69
N PHE A 51 1.24 5.93 -13.94
CA PHE A 51 1.75 4.69 -14.54
C PHE A 51 3.28 4.61 -14.55
N SER A 52 3.99 5.40 -13.74
CA SER A 52 5.44 5.31 -13.65
C SER A 52 5.87 4.06 -12.88
N THR A 53 6.86 3.37 -13.41
CA THR A 53 7.54 2.24 -12.76
C THR A 53 8.57 2.69 -11.73
N CYS A 54 8.94 3.97 -11.72
CA CYS A 54 10.02 4.53 -10.91
C CYS A 54 9.49 5.52 -9.85
N TYR A 55 10.23 5.62 -8.76
CA TYR A 55 10.04 6.65 -7.73
C TYR A 55 11.13 7.72 -7.86
N VAL A 56 10.76 8.99 -7.68
CA VAL A 56 11.70 10.11 -7.66
C VAL A 56 12.33 10.21 -6.27
N LEU A 57 13.66 10.28 -6.22
CA LEU A 57 14.43 10.47 -5.00
C LEU A 57 14.86 11.92 -4.84
N SER A 58 14.90 12.38 -3.59
CA SER A 58 15.44 13.68 -3.20
C SER A 58 16.69 13.46 -2.33
N ASN A 59 17.62 14.40 -2.36
CA ASN A 59 18.72 14.36 -1.38
C ASN A 59 18.22 14.83 -0.01
N ALA A 60 18.94 14.45 1.03
CA ALA A 60 18.68 14.91 2.39
C ALA A 60 19.57 16.09 2.83
N SER A 61 20.63 16.41 2.08
CA SER A 61 21.60 17.44 2.40
C SER A 61 22.20 18.09 1.15
N VAL A 62 22.53 19.38 1.22
CA VAL A 62 23.17 20.12 0.13
C VAL A 62 24.45 19.40 -0.32
N ALA A 63 24.48 18.99 -1.59
CA ALA A 63 25.62 18.30 -2.19
C ALA A 63 25.92 18.89 -3.57
N LYS A 64 27.20 18.92 -3.94
CA LYS A 64 27.67 19.37 -5.26
C LYS A 64 28.45 18.24 -5.93
N VAL A 65 28.13 17.96 -7.19
CA VAL A 65 28.90 17.04 -8.03
C VAL A 65 29.93 17.87 -8.79
N LEU A 66 31.21 17.61 -8.57
CA LEU A 66 32.29 18.31 -9.28
C LEU A 66 32.39 17.84 -10.74
N ALA A 67 32.86 18.72 -11.62
CA ALA A 67 33.04 18.40 -13.03
C ALA A 67 33.98 17.19 -13.21
N ARG A 68 33.57 16.24 -14.07
CA ARG A 68 34.28 14.96 -14.31
C ARG A 68 34.52 14.12 -13.05
N GLY A 69 33.81 14.42 -11.95
CA GLY A 69 33.88 13.70 -10.69
C GLY A 69 32.74 12.72 -10.48
N LYS A 70 32.76 12.06 -9.33
CA LYS A 70 31.68 11.24 -8.80
C LYS A 70 31.50 11.59 -7.32
N THR A 71 30.26 11.58 -6.83
CA THR A 71 29.98 11.83 -5.41
C THR A 71 28.89 10.88 -4.92
N LEU A 72 28.96 10.54 -3.64
CA LEU A 72 27.88 9.83 -2.96
C LEU A 72 26.93 10.88 -2.38
N ILE A 73 25.66 10.80 -2.74
CA ILE A 73 24.64 11.75 -2.25
C ILE A 73 23.81 11.04 -1.18
N PRO A 74 23.77 11.57 0.07
CA PRO A 74 22.94 11.00 1.11
C PRO A 74 21.45 11.24 0.85
N ILE A 75 20.65 10.19 1.07
CA ILE A 75 19.18 10.22 0.98
C ILE A 75 18.50 10.05 2.33
N ASP A 76 19.23 9.62 3.36
CA ASP A 76 18.76 9.45 4.75
C ASP A 76 17.45 8.64 4.88
N LEU A 77 17.37 7.61 4.04
CA LEU A 77 16.19 6.78 3.87
C LEU A 77 16.61 5.32 3.81
N SER A 78 15.88 4.45 4.49
CA SER A 78 16.00 3.00 4.31
C SER A 78 14.75 2.47 3.62
N ILE A 79 14.95 1.58 2.64
CA ILE A 79 13.85 0.96 1.90
C ILE A 79 13.87 -0.54 2.13
N ALA A 80 12.67 -1.13 2.19
CA ALA A 80 12.48 -2.56 2.07
C ALA A 80 11.61 -2.82 0.84
N ILE A 81 12.02 -3.83 0.08
CA ILE A 81 11.44 -4.21 -1.21
C ILE A 81 10.92 -5.64 -1.08
N LEU A 82 9.91 -5.97 -1.89
CA LEU A 82 9.38 -7.32 -1.98
C LEU A 82 10.47 -8.32 -2.41
N GLU A 83 10.42 -9.52 -1.85
CA GLU A 83 11.27 -10.64 -2.23
C GLU A 83 11.22 -10.91 -3.75
N GLY A 84 12.35 -11.33 -4.32
CA GLY A 84 12.49 -11.60 -5.76
C GLY A 84 12.67 -10.34 -6.62
N THR A 85 12.71 -9.15 -5.99
CA THR A 85 13.01 -7.88 -6.68
C THR A 85 14.12 -7.12 -5.95
N TYR A 86 14.69 -6.12 -6.62
CA TYR A 86 15.70 -5.25 -6.04
C TYR A 86 15.46 -3.80 -6.46
N ALA A 87 15.88 -2.85 -5.62
CA ALA A 87 15.79 -1.44 -5.96
C ALA A 87 17.00 -1.02 -6.81
N ARG A 88 16.73 -0.49 -8.00
CA ARG A 88 17.75 0.10 -8.88
C ARG A 88 17.69 1.62 -8.80
N ILE A 89 18.84 2.25 -8.57
CA ILE A 89 18.99 3.70 -8.76
C ILE A 89 19.28 3.95 -10.24
N ALA A 90 18.42 4.75 -10.89
CA ALA A 90 18.52 5.08 -12.31
C ALA A 90 18.69 6.59 -12.51
N PRO A 91 19.31 7.03 -13.62
CA PRO A 91 19.32 8.44 -14.01
C PRO A 91 17.90 8.97 -14.20
N ARG A 92 17.71 10.28 -13.94
CA ARG A 92 16.47 10.99 -14.28
C ARG A 92 16.40 11.30 -15.77
#